data_AF-A0A378PJH3-F1
#
_entry.id   AF-A0A378PJH3-F1
#
_cell.length_a   1.000
_cell.length_b   1.000
_cell.length_c   1.000
_cell.angle_alpha   90.00
_cell.angle_beta   90.00
_cell.angle_gamma   90.00
#
_symmetry.space_group_name_H-M   'P 1'
#
loop_
_entity.id
_entity.type
_entity.pdbx_description
1 polymer ?
#
loop_
_entity_poly.entity_id
_entity_poly.type
_entity_poly.pdbx_seq_one_letter_code
_entity_poly.pdbx_strand_id
1 'polypeptide(L)'
;MIVFAESINQSITSHSGTDYENRILSVLIGLGVDKNAIKKVHDNADKSTEFDLFFELNGKSYGIGAKRTLRERYKQFIKTAQMTPIDVMIEITLGTDLTQEKAKSITNHDVYLFVADEVYQANVYLQEMDMVYSCQELSLDLLRKLP
;
A
#
# COMPACT_ATOMS: atom_id res chain seq x y z
N MET A 1 -6.19 8.80 20.08
CA MET A 1 -6.22 8.23 18.72
C MET A 1 -5.59 6.83 18.72
N ILE A 2 -6.08 5.93 19.59
CA ILE A 2 -5.60 4.54 19.69
C ILE A 2 -6.61 3.60 19.00
N VAL A 3 -7.90 3.88 19.17
CA VAL A 3 -9.02 3.12 18.58
C VAL A 3 -8.99 3.08 17.04
N PHE A 4 -8.50 4.13 16.37
CA PHE A 4 -8.43 4.16 14.90
C PHE A 4 -7.26 3.33 14.37
N ALA A 5 -6.08 3.42 14.99
CA ALA A 5 -4.92 2.59 14.67
C ALA A 5 -5.18 1.11 14.97
N GLU A 6 -5.83 0.81 16.09
CA GLU A 6 -6.23 -0.53 16.48
C GLU A 6 -7.35 -1.08 15.59
N SER A 7 -8.31 -0.25 15.17
CA SER A 7 -9.32 -0.60 14.18
C SER A 7 -8.69 -0.85 12.81
N ILE A 8 -7.67 -0.09 12.40
CA ILE A 8 -6.92 -0.34 11.16
C ILE A 8 -6.24 -1.71 11.25
N ASN A 9 -5.51 -1.96 12.34
CA ASN A 9 -4.75 -3.18 12.54
C ASN A 9 -5.64 -4.45 12.64
N GLN A 10 -6.74 -4.38 13.39
CA GLN A 10 -7.73 -5.47 13.46
C GLN A 10 -8.57 -5.62 12.20
N SER A 11 -8.82 -4.53 11.45
CA SER A 11 -9.48 -4.64 10.16
C SER A 11 -8.56 -5.31 9.13
N ILE A 12 -7.27 -4.99 9.09
CA ILE A 12 -6.33 -5.55 8.10
C ILE A 12 -6.23 -7.09 8.19
N THR A 13 -6.53 -7.70 9.36
CA THR A 13 -6.36 -9.14 9.65
C THR A 13 -7.57 -10.07 9.40
N SER A 14 -8.78 -9.61 9.05
CA SER A 14 -9.98 -10.51 8.93
C SER A 14 -10.15 -11.27 7.58
N HIS A 15 -10.75 -12.46 7.60
CA HIS A 15 -10.58 -13.61 6.68
C HIS A 15 -10.98 -13.55 5.17
N SER A 16 -11.27 -12.41 4.52
CA SER A 16 -11.53 -12.39 3.06
C SER A 16 -10.67 -11.39 2.27
N GLY A 17 -10.34 -11.72 1.01
CA GLY A 17 -9.49 -10.87 0.15
C GLY A 17 -10.17 -9.56 -0.26
N THR A 18 -11.46 -9.62 -0.57
CA THR A 18 -12.29 -8.45 -0.92
C THR A 18 -12.46 -7.50 0.26
N ASP A 19 -12.47 -8.01 1.49
CA ASP A 19 -12.55 -7.16 2.69
C ASP A 19 -11.29 -6.33 2.89
N TYR A 20 -10.11 -6.86 2.53
CA TYR A 20 -8.84 -6.16 2.74
C TYR A 20 -8.73 -4.88 1.90
N GLU A 21 -9.08 -4.96 0.62
CA GLU A 21 -9.10 -3.79 -0.28
C GLU A 21 -10.18 -2.78 0.12
N ASN A 22 -11.37 -3.27 0.49
CA ASN A 22 -12.47 -2.41 0.98
C ASN A 22 -12.08 -1.65 2.25
N ARG A 23 -11.22 -2.23 3.10
CA ARG A 23 -10.72 -1.58 4.31
C ARG A 23 -9.72 -0.49 4.00
N ILE A 24 -8.78 -0.75 3.10
CA ILE A 24 -7.84 0.27 2.64
C ILE A 24 -8.60 1.44 2.02
N LEU A 25 -9.60 1.15 1.19
CA LEU A 25 -10.50 2.16 0.64
C LEU A 25 -11.19 2.98 1.77
N SER A 26 -11.71 2.31 2.80
CA SER A 26 -12.35 2.97 3.93
C SER A 26 -11.38 3.86 4.71
N VAL A 27 -10.12 3.43 4.85
CA VAL A 27 -9.05 4.22 5.48
C VAL A 27 -8.76 5.45 4.64
N LEU A 28 -8.55 5.31 3.33
CA LEU A 28 -8.29 6.47 2.44
C LEU A 28 -9.42 7.50 2.48
N ILE A 29 -10.68 7.04 2.47
CA ILE A 29 -11.86 7.91 2.63
C ILE A 29 -11.84 8.59 4.00
N GLY A 30 -11.57 7.83 5.07
CA GLY A 30 -11.48 8.37 6.44
C GLY A 30 -10.34 9.36 6.64
N LEU A 31 -9.25 9.22 5.88
CA LEU A 31 -8.14 10.18 5.84
C LEU A 31 -8.53 11.47 5.12
N GLY A 32 -9.56 11.46 4.28
CA GLY A 32 -10.06 12.62 3.53
C GLY A 32 -9.77 12.60 2.03
N VAL A 33 -9.38 11.45 1.46
CA VAL A 33 -9.34 11.27 0.00
C VAL A 33 -10.79 11.17 -0.50
N ASP A 34 -11.15 11.98 -1.49
CA ASP A 34 -12.50 11.95 -2.06
C ASP A 34 -12.79 10.57 -2.64
N LYS A 35 -13.84 9.92 -2.13
CA LYS A 35 -14.31 8.60 -2.60
C LYS A 35 -14.53 8.57 -4.11
N ASN A 36 -15.00 9.67 -4.70
CA ASN A 36 -15.26 9.75 -6.14
C ASN A 36 -13.97 9.84 -6.97
N ALA A 37 -12.88 10.29 -6.36
CA ALA A 37 -11.56 10.30 -6.98
C ALA A 37 -10.88 8.93 -6.91
N ILE A 38 -11.31 8.03 -6.01
CA ILE A 38 -10.75 6.68 -5.87
C ILE A 38 -11.44 5.73 -6.85
N LYS A 39 -10.66 5.27 -7.83
CA LYS A 39 -11.06 4.25 -8.80
C LYS A 39 -10.54 2.90 -8.34
N LYS A 40 -11.43 1.90 -8.32
CA LYS A 40 -11.01 0.49 -8.25
C LYS A 40 -10.65 0.04 -9.65
N VAL A 41 -9.37 -0.23 -9.89
CA VAL A 41 -8.87 -0.58 -11.22
C VAL A 41 -8.70 -2.10 -11.27
N HIS A 42 -9.82 -2.83 -11.32
CA HIS A 42 -9.77 -4.29 -11.50
C HIS A 42 -10.36 -4.76 -12.83
N ASP A 43 -10.56 -3.85 -13.80
CA ASP A 43 -11.33 -4.17 -15.01
C ASP A 43 -10.64 -3.80 -16.35
N ASN A 44 -10.22 -4.88 -17.03
CA ASN A 44 -10.43 -5.21 -18.44
C ASN A 44 -9.82 -4.38 -19.59
N ALA A 45 -9.10 -3.27 -19.37
CA ALA A 45 -8.48 -2.52 -20.48
C ALA A 45 -6.96 -2.74 -20.64
N ASP A 46 -6.22 -2.89 -19.55
CA ASP A 46 -4.77 -3.14 -19.57
C ASP A 46 -4.41 -4.32 -18.67
N LYS A 47 -4.10 -5.47 -19.26
CA LYS A 47 -3.72 -6.70 -18.53
C LYS A 47 -2.36 -6.61 -17.80
N SER A 48 -1.75 -5.42 -17.77
CA SER A 48 -0.37 -5.20 -17.28
C SER A 48 -0.31 -4.32 -16.03
N THR A 49 -1.43 -3.74 -15.61
CA THR A 49 -1.57 -2.84 -14.46
C THR A 49 -2.28 -3.55 -13.30
N GLU A 50 -1.58 -3.73 -12.18
CA GLU A 50 -2.03 -4.52 -11.03
C GLU A 50 -2.33 -3.64 -9.80
N PHE A 51 -2.84 -2.42 -9.98
CA PHE A 51 -3.25 -1.59 -8.84
C PHE A 51 -4.66 -1.98 -8.39
N ASP A 52 -4.85 -2.24 -7.09
CA ASP A 52 -6.17 -2.52 -6.53
C ASP A 52 -6.99 -1.21 -6.38
N LEU A 53 -6.30 -0.09 -6.09
CA LEU A 53 -6.89 1.26 -6.02
C LEU A 53 -6.01 2.27 -6.76
N PHE A 54 -6.65 3.25 -7.40
CA PHE A 54 -6.00 4.37 -8.06
C PHE A 54 -6.71 5.67 -7.73
N PHE A 55 -5.97 6.73 -7.44
CA PHE A 55 -6.55 8.05 -7.21
C PHE A 55 -5.54 9.15 -7.54
N GLU A 56 -6.04 10.37 -7.66
CA GLU A 56 -5.20 11.56 -7.80
C GLU A 56 -5.29 12.41 -6.53
N LEU A 57 -4.15 12.90 -6.08
CA LEU A 57 -4.04 13.80 -4.92
C LEU A 57 -3.00 14.88 -5.24
N ASN A 58 -3.40 16.16 -5.12
CA ASN A 58 -2.54 17.32 -5.43
C ASN A 58 -1.91 17.29 -6.84
N GLY A 59 -2.63 16.75 -7.84
CA GLY A 59 -2.14 16.64 -9.22
C GLY A 59 -1.13 15.52 -9.45
N LYS A 60 -0.92 14.65 -8.45
CA LYS A 60 -0.13 13.42 -8.57
C LYS A 60 -1.03 12.20 -8.58
N SER A 61 -0.65 11.21 -9.37
CA SER A 61 -1.29 9.91 -9.50
C SER A 61 -0.72 8.91 -8.48
N TYR A 62 -1.61 8.26 -7.74
CA TYR A 62 -1.27 7.25 -6.73
C TYR A 62 -1.88 5.91 -7.09
N GLY A 63 -1.06 4.87 -7.08
CA GLY A 63 -1.49 3.49 -7.25
C GLY A 63 -1.24 2.72 -5.98
N ILE A 64 -2.23 1.98 -5.51
CA ILE A 64 -2.11 1.14 -4.34
C ILE A 64 -2.33 -0.32 -4.74
N GLY A 65 -1.31 -1.13 -4.51
CA GLY A 65 -1.38 -2.58 -4.46
C GLY A 65 -1.56 -3.06 -3.02
N ALA A 66 -2.52 -3.95 -2.79
CA ALA A 66 -2.84 -4.49 -1.49
C ALA A 66 -2.71 -6.02 -1.51
N LYS A 67 -1.75 -6.58 -0.77
CA LYS A 67 -1.60 -8.04 -0.66
C LYS A 67 -1.30 -8.44 0.77
N ARG A 68 -2.11 -9.37 1.28
CA ARG A 68 -1.95 -9.93 2.63
C ARG A 68 -0.65 -10.71 2.77
N THR A 69 -0.35 -11.54 1.76
CA THR A 69 0.91 -12.28 1.63
C THR A 69 1.50 -11.98 0.28
N LEU A 70 2.82 -11.75 0.24
CA LEU A 70 3.53 -11.35 -0.96
C LEU A 70 3.88 -12.55 -1.82
N ARG A 71 4.45 -13.61 -1.23
CA ARG A 71 5.11 -14.71 -1.92
C ARG A 71 6.04 -14.14 -2.99
N GLU A 72 5.85 -14.53 -4.26
CA GLU A 72 6.54 -13.96 -5.43
C GLU A 72 5.72 -12.87 -6.14
N ARG A 73 4.51 -12.56 -5.65
CA ARG A 73 3.56 -11.66 -6.33
C ARG A 73 3.94 -10.19 -6.21
N TYR A 74 4.80 -9.81 -5.27
CA TYR A 74 5.32 -8.44 -5.17
C TYR A 74 6.01 -7.97 -6.47
N LYS A 75 6.52 -8.91 -7.27
CA LYS A 75 7.09 -8.65 -8.61
C LYS A 75 6.08 -8.02 -9.58
N GLN A 76 4.79 -8.27 -9.38
CA GLN A 76 3.73 -7.67 -10.20
C GLN A 76 3.69 -6.15 -10.01
N PHE A 77 3.81 -5.69 -8.77
CA PHE A 77 3.81 -4.26 -8.45
C PHE A 77 5.04 -3.54 -9.00
N ILE A 78 6.22 -4.15 -8.88
CA ILE A 78 7.45 -3.65 -9.48
C ILE A 78 7.26 -3.46 -10.99
N LYS A 79 6.72 -4.50 -11.66
CA LYS A 79 6.47 -4.44 -13.10
C LYS A 79 5.50 -3.31 -13.44
N THR A 80 4.43 -3.17 -12.67
CA THR A 80 3.41 -2.14 -12.88
C THR A 80 3.98 -0.73 -12.67
N ALA A 81 4.78 -0.50 -11.62
CA ALA A 81 5.45 0.77 -11.37
C ALA A 81 6.35 1.21 -12.53
N GLN A 82 7.02 0.26 -13.18
CA GLN A 82 7.90 0.53 -14.32
C GLN A 82 7.17 0.74 -15.65
N MET A 83 6.06 0.04 -15.86
CA MET A 83 5.34 0.06 -17.15
C MET A 83 4.25 1.11 -17.24
N THR A 84 3.78 1.63 -16.11
CA THR A 84 2.65 2.53 -16.05
C THR A 84 3.12 3.92 -15.67
N PRO A 85 2.72 4.97 -16.39
CA PRO A 85 2.97 6.34 -15.94
C PRO A 85 2.16 6.58 -14.66
N ILE A 86 2.84 6.50 -13.52
CA ILE A 86 2.29 6.78 -12.19
C ILE A 86 3.34 7.49 -11.35
N ASP A 87 2.93 8.48 -10.57
CA ASP A 87 3.87 9.29 -9.80
C ASP A 87 4.30 8.55 -8.52
N VAL A 88 3.34 7.89 -7.85
CA VAL A 88 3.60 7.19 -6.60
C VAL A 88 2.95 5.80 -6.62
N MET A 89 3.78 4.77 -6.50
CA MET A 89 3.32 3.39 -6.30
C MET A 89 3.47 2.98 -4.84
N ILE A 90 2.38 2.50 -4.25
CA ILE A 90 2.32 2.05 -2.85
C ILE A 90 1.92 0.57 -2.83
N GLU A 91 2.63 -0.22 -2.04
CA GLU A 91 2.29 -1.60 -1.70
C GLU A 91 1.94 -1.69 -0.21
N ILE A 92 0.77 -2.22 0.11
CA ILE A 92 0.30 -2.40 1.49
C ILE A 92 0.20 -3.89 1.81
N THR A 93 0.94 -4.32 2.84
CA THR A 93 1.03 -5.73 3.24
C THR A 93 0.90 -5.97 4.74
N LEU A 94 0.38 -7.14 5.10
CA LEU A 94 0.47 -7.63 6.48
C LEU A 94 1.90 -7.99 6.87
N GLY A 95 2.78 -8.23 5.90
CA GLY A 95 4.20 -8.49 6.14
C GLY A 95 4.53 -9.86 6.72
N THR A 96 3.56 -10.77 6.86
CA THR A 96 3.78 -12.11 7.47
C THR A 96 4.83 -12.96 6.77
N ASP A 97 5.08 -12.70 5.49
CA ASP A 97 6.09 -13.37 4.67
C ASP A 97 7.07 -12.39 4.01
N LEU A 98 7.14 -11.16 4.53
CA LEU A 98 8.08 -10.13 4.10
C LEU A 98 9.47 -10.45 4.67
N THR A 99 10.46 -10.54 3.78
CA THR A 99 11.87 -10.66 4.16
C THR A 99 12.59 -9.37 3.82
N GLN A 100 13.77 -9.15 4.40
CA GLN A 100 14.61 -8.00 4.05
C GLN A 100 14.94 -7.95 2.55
N GLU A 101 15.15 -9.10 1.91
CA GLU A 101 15.42 -9.17 0.47
C GLU A 101 14.21 -8.73 -0.36
N LYS A 102 13.00 -9.18 0.00
CA LYS A 102 11.76 -8.74 -0.66
C LYS A 102 11.53 -7.24 -0.47
N ALA A 103 11.67 -6.75 0.77
CA ALA A 103 11.54 -5.33 1.07
C ALA A 103 12.50 -4.51 0.21
N LYS A 104 13.79 -4.90 0.17
CA LYS A 104 14.80 -4.22 -0.65
C LYS A 104 14.46 -4.26 -2.13
N SER A 105 13.99 -5.41 -2.61
CA SER A 105 13.58 -5.55 -4.00
C SER A 105 12.40 -4.64 -4.34
N ILE A 106 11.46 -4.42 -3.42
CA ILE A 106 10.31 -3.52 -3.64
C ILE A 106 10.78 -2.07 -3.67
N THR A 107 11.52 -1.64 -2.63
CA THR A 107 11.94 -0.24 -2.49
C THR A 107 12.96 0.19 -3.54
N ASN A 108 13.85 -0.70 -3.99
CA ASN A 108 14.81 -0.42 -5.06
C ASN A 108 14.16 -0.17 -6.43
N HIS A 109 12.86 -0.44 -6.56
CA HIS A 109 12.08 -0.17 -7.77
C HIS A 109 11.05 0.93 -7.53
N ASP A 110 11.36 1.86 -6.63
CA ASP A 110 10.57 3.07 -6.35
C ASP A 110 9.13 2.79 -5.88
N VAL A 111 8.92 1.64 -5.24
CA VAL A 111 7.64 1.28 -4.61
C VAL A 111 7.70 1.52 -3.11
N TYR A 112 6.78 2.35 -2.61
CA TYR A 112 6.60 2.61 -1.19
C TYR A 112 5.91 1.43 -0.52
N LEU A 113 6.50 0.92 0.57
CA LEU A 113 6.00 -0.26 1.26
C LEU A 113 5.38 0.13 2.60
N PHE A 114 4.09 -0.10 2.76
CA PHE A 114 3.39 0.03 4.04
C PHE A 114 3.17 -1.36 4.63
N VAL A 115 3.67 -1.55 5.86
CA VAL A 115 3.64 -2.84 6.56
C VAL A 115 2.76 -2.72 7.79
N ALA A 116 2.04 -3.79 8.14
CA ALA A 116 1.31 -3.84 9.40
C ALA A 116 2.23 -3.50 10.59
N ASP A 117 1.73 -2.67 11.51
CA ASP A 117 2.55 -2.06 12.55
C ASP A 117 3.27 -3.11 13.41
N GLU A 118 2.58 -4.17 13.81
CA GLU A 118 3.17 -5.27 14.59
C GLU A 118 4.41 -5.87 13.92
N VAL A 119 4.37 -6.06 12.60
CA VAL A 119 5.49 -6.59 11.83
C VAL A 119 6.58 -5.54 11.65
N TYR A 120 6.21 -4.29 11.39
CA TYR A 120 7.16 -3.18 11.28
C TYR A 120 7.96 -2.99 12.58
N GLN A 121 7.28 -2.95 13.73
CA GLN A 121 7.90 -2.82 15.05
C GLN A 121 8.78 -4.04 15.40
N ALA A 122 8.38 -5.24 14.99
CA ALA A 122 9.13 -6.46 15.26
C ALA A 122 10.41 -6.61 14.42
N ASN A 123 10.58 -5.86 13.34
CA ASN A 123 11.67 -6.01 12.39
C ASN A 123 12.47 -4.72 12.23
N VAL A 124 13.59 -4.60 12.95
CA VAL A 124 14.47 -3.40 12.94
C VAL A 124 14.90 -3.01 11.52
N TYR A 125 15.20 -3.99 10.67
CA TYR A 125 15.63 -3.71 9.29
C TYR A 125 14.57 -2.98 8.47
N LEU A 126 13.28 -3.11 8.78
CA LEU A 126 12.22 -2.37 8.06
C LEU A 126 12.23 -0.89 8.46
N GLN A 127 12.60 -0.59 9.70
CA GLN A 127 12.62 0.77 10.26
C GLN A 127 13.82 1.59 9.78
N GLU A 128 14.89 0.90 9.37
CA GLU A 128 16.10 1.51 8.84
C GLU A 128 16.04 1.73 7.32
N MET A 129 14.99 1.24 6.66
CA MET A 129 14.85 1.32 5.21
C MET A 129 14.05 2.55 4.79
N ASP A 130 14.59 3.30 3.84
CA ASP A 130 13.85 4.35 3.15
C ASP A 130 12.64 3.75 2.41
N MET A 131 11.57 4.54 2.29
CA MET A 131 10.33 4.18 1.60
C MET A 131 9.53 3.04 2.24
N VAL A 132 9.92 2.56 3.42
CA VAL A 132 9.15 1.61 4.23
C VAL A 132 8.51 2.35 5.39
N TYR A 133 7.20 2.14 5.59
CA TYR A 133 6.42 2.79 6.63
C TYR A 133 5.53 1.80 7.37
N SER A 134 5.20 2.13 8.62
CA SER A 134 4.09 1.47 9.31
C SER A 134 2.75 1.91 8.69
N CYS A 135 1.78 0.99 8.61
CA CYS A 135 0.41 1.33 8.25
C CYS A 135 -0.22 2.37 9.19
N GLN A 136 0.28 2.53 10.42
CA GLN A 136 -0.17 3.59 11.34
C GLN A 136 0.27 4.99 10.91
N GLU A 137 1.35 5.10 10.13
CA GLU A 137 1.86 6.38 9.63
C GLU A 137 1.12 6.85 8.37
N LEU A 138 0.29 5.99 7.78
CA LEU A 138 -0.52 6.31 6.61
C LEU A 138 -1.47 7.47 6.92
N SER A 139 -1.18 8.62 6.34
CA SER A 139 -1.88 9.88 6.56
C SER A 139 -1.86 10.72 5.29
N LEU A 140 -2.83 11.63 5.13
CA LEU A 140 -2.83 12.57 4.00
C LEU A 140 -1.53 13.40 3.95
N ASP A 141 -1.01 13.82 5.10
CA ASP A 141 0.21 14.62 5.15
C ASP A 141 1.43 13.83 4.70
N LEU A 142 1.53 12.55 5.05
CA LEU A 142 2.58 11.67 4.51
C LEU A 142 2.41 11.51 2.99
N LEU A 143 1.20 11.17 2.52
CA LEU A 143 0.93 10.98 1.10
C LEU A 143 1.32 12.21 0.28
N ARG A 144 0.99 13.42 0.77
CA ARG A 144 1.35 14.69 0.13
C ARG A 144 2.85 14.99 0.08
N LYS A 145 3.63 14.41 0.98
CA LYS A 145 5.09 14.58 1.04
C LYS A 145 5.83 13.58 0.16
N LEU A 146 5.18 12.52 -0.28
CA LEU A 146 5.79 11.58 -1.23
C LEU A 146 6.15 12.36 -2.52
N PRO A 147 7.32 12.07 -3.10
CA PRO A 147 7.96 12.84 -4.17
C PRO A 147 7.13 12.93 -5.44
#